data_AF-A0A7C5UM97-F1
#
_entry.id   AF-A0A7C5UM97-F1
#
_cell.length_a   1.000
_cell.length_b   1.000
_cell.length_c   1.000
_cell.angle_alpha   90.00
_cell.angle_beta   90.00
_cell.angle_gamma   90.00
#
_symmetry.space_group_name_H-M   'P 1'
#
loop_
_entity.id
_entity.type
_entity.pdbx_description
1 polymer ?
#
loop_
_entity_poly.entity_id
_entity_poly.type
_entity_poly.pdbx_seq_one_letter_code
_entity_poly.pdbx_strand_id
1 'polypeptide(L)' 'MTGTRAVLRYGISLVMITLGVWVIYHEYFLYGQTIGLALGALLIVWAFVRVWALRRFVERQHRR' A
#
# COMPACT_ATOMS: atom_id res chain seq x y z
N MET A 1 17.26 -6.95 17.96
CA MET A 1 17.10 -6.72 16.50
C MET A 1 15.65 -6.98 16.04
N THR A 2 14.66 -6.36 16.67
CA THR A 2 13.22 -6.62 16.42
C THR A 2 12.52 -5.56 15.57
N GLY A 3 13.11 -4.36 15.41
CA GLY A 3 12.51 -3.27 14.63
C GLY A 3 12.53 -3.50 13.11
N THR A 4 13.58 -4.14 12.58
CA THR A 4 13.83 -4.24 11.13
C THR A 4 12.77 -5.05 10.39
N ARG A 5 12.20 -6.11 11.01
CA ARG A 5 11.12 -6.92 10.43
C ARG A 5 9.78 -6.18 10.34
N ALA A 6 9.49 -5.31 11.31
CA ALA A 6 8.29 -4.47 11.29
C ALA A 6 8.43 -3.38 10.23
N VAL A 7 9.59 -2.71 10.19
CA VAL A 7 9.89 -1.67 9.19
C VAL A 7 9.85 -2.24 7.76
N LEU A 8 10.41 -3.42 7.50
CA LEU A 8 10.27 -4.07 6.17
C LEU A 8 8.82 -4.41 5.83
N ARG A 9 8.02 -4.83 6.83
CA ARG A 9 6.61 -5.19 6.62
C ARG A 9 5.74 -4.00 6.24
N TYR A 10 5.91 -2.87 6.93
CA TYR A 10 5.12 -1.65 6.68
C TYR A 10 5.73 -0.77 5.58
N GLY A 11 7.05 -0.87 5.35
CA GLY A 11 7.76 -0.10 4.34
C GLY A 11 7.26 -0.36 2.93
N ILE A 12 6.92 -1.61 2.60
CA ILE A 12 6.40 -1.91 1.25
C ILE A 12 5.00 -1.31 1.05
N SER A 13 4.17 -1.26 2.10
CA SER A 13 2.88 -0.58 2.03
C SER A 13 3.02 0.93 1.86
N LEU A 14 4.02 1.53 2.52
CA LEU A 14 4.34 2.95 2.32
C LEU A 14 4.77 3.23 0.87
N VAL A 15 5.66 2.39 0.31
CA VAL A 15 6.10 2.49 -1.09
C VAL A 15 4.91 2.37 -2.06
N MET A 16 3.97 1.45 -1.80
CA MET A 16 2.76 1.31 -2.62
C MET A 16 1.83 2.53 -2.55
N ILE A 17 1.69 3.16 -1.37
CA ILE A 17 0.92 4.39 -1.23
C ILE A 17 1.59 5.53 -2.02
N THR A 18 2.91 5.69 -1.86
CA THR A 18 3.68 6.70 -2.59
C THR A 18 3.59 6.49 -4.11
N LEU A 19 3.69 5.25 -4.58
CA LEU A 19 3.50 4.89 -5.99
C LEU A 19 2.08 5.19 -6.47
N GLY A 20 1.05 4.87 -5.68
CA GLY A 20 -0.34 5.18 -6.02
C GLY A 20 -0.58 6.68 -6.16
N VAL A 21 -0.06 7.49 -5.22
CA VAL A 21 -0.13 8.96 -5.30
C VAL A 21 0.66 9.49 -6.50
N TRP A 22 1.85 8.93 -6.77
CA TRP A 22 2.66 9.30 -7.93
C TRP A 22 1.95 9.01 -9.25
N VAL A 23 1.32 7.85 -9.40
CA VAL A 23 0.53 7.47 -10.58
C VAL A 23 -0.64 8.42 -10.76
N ILE A 24 -1.37 8.74 -9.68
CA ILE A 24 -2.45 9.73 -9.75
C ILE A 24 -1.90 11.07 -10.21
N TYR A 25 -0.84 11.57 -9.58
CA TYR A 25 -0.27 12.87 -9.93
C TYR A 25 0.21 12.89 -11.40
N HIS A 26 0.94 11.86 -11.83
CA HIS A 26 1.45 11.80 -13.18
C HIS A 26 0.32 11.71 -14.20
N GLU A 27 -0.54 10.69 -14.12
CA GLU A 27 -1.55 10.42 -15.15
C GLU A 27 -2.76 11.36 -15.09
N TYR A 28 -3.26 11.67 -13.90
CA TYR A 28 -4.43 12.53 -13.77
C TYR A 28 -4.06 14.00 -13.91
N PHE A 29 -2.95 14.45 -13.31
CA PHE A 29 -2.58 15.87 -13.30
C PHE A 29 -1.80 16.30 -14.55
N LEU A 30 -0.86 15.46 -15.06
CA LEU A 30 -0.12 15.83 -16.28
C LEU A 30 -0.82 15.42 -17.58
N TYR A 31 -1.53 14.28 -17.61
CA TYR A 31 -2.12 13.75 -18.84
C TYR A 31 -3.65 13.86 -18.89
N GLY A 32 -4.31 14.33 -17.82
CA GLY A 32 -5.77 14.46 -17.76
C GLY A 32 -6.51 13.12 -17.85
N GLN A 33 -5.83 12.00 -17.72
CA GLN A 33 -6.43 10.67 -17.84
C GLN A 33 -7.01 10.22 -16.50
N THR A 34 -8.33 10.02 -16.50
CA THR A 34 -9.08 9.49 -15.35
C THR A 34 -8.72 8.04 -15.02
N ILE A 35 -8.11 7.31 -15.95
CA ILE A 35 -7.56 5.96 -15.73
C ILE A 35 -6.48 5.97 -14.65
N GLY A 36 -5.68 7.04 -14.58
CA GLY A 36 -4.68 7.24 -13.54
C GLY A 36 -5.25 7.29 -12.13
N LEU A 37 -6.45 7.89 -11.96
CA LEU A 37 -7.18 7.89 -10.69
C LEU A 37 -7.60 6.49 -10.28
N ALA A 38 -8.16 5.71 -11.21
CA ALA A 38 -8.61 4.35 -10.94
C ALA A 38 -7.43 3.44 -10.57
N LEU A 39 -6.33 3.51 -11.34
CA LEU A 39 -5.12 2.72 -11.09
C LEU A 39 -4.44 3.09 -9.77
N GLY A 40 -4.28 4.37 -9.49
CA GLY A 40 -3.66 4.81 -8.26
C GLY A 40 -4.52 4.56 -7.02
N ALA A 41 -5.85 4.75 -7.12
CA ALA A 41 -6.77 4.38 -6.05
C ALA A 41 -6.74 2.86 -5.78
N LEU A 42 -6.70 2.04 -6.84
CA LEU A 42 -6.57 0.60 -6.72
C LEU A 42 -5.27 0.20 -6.00
N LEU A 43 -4.14 0.82 -6.34
CA LEU A 43 -2.86 0.60 -5.67
C LEU A 43 -2.90 0.95 -4.18
N ILE A 44 -3.52 2.08 -3.83
CA ILE A 44 -3.67 2.52 -2.44
C ILE A 44 -4.56 1.52 -1.67
N VAL A 45 -5.74 1.17 -2.21
CA VAL A 45 -6.64 0.20 -1.59
C VAL A 45 -5.94 -1.15 -1.40
N TRP A 46 -5.19 -1.62 -2.41
CA TRP A 46 -4.43 -2.86 -2.31
C TRP A 46 -3.36 -2.82 -1.22
N ALA A 47 -2.68 -1.68 -1.06
CA ALA A 47 -1.72 -1.48 0.03
C ALA A 47 -2.38 -1.64 1.40
N PHE A 48 -3.58 -1.07 1.58
CA PHE A 48 -4.37 -1.21 2.82
C PHE A 48 -4.84 -2.65 3.05
N VAL A 49 -5.38 -3.31 2.02
CA VAL A 49 -5.80 -4.72 2.10
C VAL A 49 -4.63 -5.62 2.51
N ARG A 50 -3.43 -5.36 1.97
CA ARG A 50 -2.22 -6.10 2.34
C ARG A 50 -1.82 -5.88 3.80
N VAL A 51 -1.85 -4.63 4.29
CA VAL A 51 -1.59 -4.35 5.72
C VAL A 51 -2.61 -5.07 6.60
N TRP A 52 -3.89 -5.02 6.23
CA TRP A 52 -4.96 -5.65 6.96
C TRP A 52 -4.83 -7.18 7.01
N ALA A 53 -4.52 -7.81 5.87
CA ALA A 53 -4.26 -9.25 5.80
C ALA A 53 -3.06 -9.64 6.67
N LEU A 54 -1.96 -8.88 6.58
CA LEU A 54 -0.77 -9.10 7.43
C LEU A 54 -1.10 -8.97 8.92
N ARG A 55 -1.87 -7.96 9.32
CA ARG A 55 -2.36 -7.81 10.70
C ARG A 55 -3.15 -9.03 11.16
N ARG A 56 -4.10 -9.48 10.34
CA ARG A 56 -4.95 -10.65 10.61
C ARG A 56 -4.15 -11.94 10.77
N PHE A 57 -3.12 -12.15 9.94
CA PHE A 57 -2.25 -13.33 10.05
C PHE A 57 -1.35 -13.28 11.29
N VAL A 58 -0.86 -12.10 11.67
CA VAL A 58 -0.07 -11.92 12.91
C VAL A 58 -0.93 -12.16 14.15
N GLU A 59 -2.15 -11.62 14.18
CA GLU A 59 -3.09 -11.83 15.29
C GLU A 59 -3.51 -13.30 15.44
N ARG A 60 -3.61 -14.05 14.33
CA ARG A 60 -3.85 -15.50 14.38
C ARG A 60 -2.68 -16.31 14.93
N GLN A 61 -1.44 -15.84 14.75
CA GLN A 61 -0.25 -16.51 15.28
C GLN A 61 -0.07 -16.29 16.79
N HIS A 62 -0.58 -15.20 17.37
CA HIS A 62 -0.44 -14.92 18.80
C HIS A 62 -1.46 -15.65 19.70
N ARG A 63 -2.43 -16.37 19.11
CA ARG A 63 -3.45 -17.17 19.83
C ARG A 63 -3.16 -18.68 19.86
N ARG A 64 -2.00 -19.13 19.35
CA ARG A 64 -1.53 -20.52 19.51
C ARG A 64 -0.29 -20.51 20.37
#